data_AF-A0A978W602-F1
#
_entry.id   AF-A0A978W602-F1
#
_cell.length_a   1.000
_cell.length_b   1.000
_cell.length_c   1.000
_cell.angle_alpha   90.00
_cell.angle_beta   90.00
_cell.angle_gamma   90.00
#
_symmetry.space_group_name_H-M   'P 1'
#
loop_
_entity.id
_entity.type
_entity.pdbx_description
1 polymer ?
#
loop_
_entity_poly.entity_id
_entity_poly.type
_entity_poly.pdbx_seq_one_letter_code
_entity_poly.pdbx_strand_id
1 'polypeptide(L)'
;MQKIWVDKKTGYKCMMLYPRWLDITWGGSPPYWLWNRYKEMSKENIEVIKLAALCWLNVRGQFKMSELSPEVDYEIAYIIKIKNGASGWKLPVAPEIKNQSKEKVQKRAVSLLEKPRGDWIELNGGSFQTKKGGTDDVLFNPYEHGGHWKKGLSSKALSFCQKFECIKWLLLNLPPDHEIPR
;
A
#
# COMPACT_ATOMS: atom_id res chain seq x y z
N MET A 1 -1.56 -11.18 -5.40
CA MET A 1 -3.04 -11.22 -5.56
C MET A 1 -3.54 -9.79 -5.70
N GLN A 2 -4.51 -9.56 -6.59
CA GLN A 2 -5.23 -8.30 -6.69
C GLN A 2 -6.73 -8.57 -6.55
N LYS A 3 -7.48 -7.59 -6.02
CA LYS A 3 -8.93 -7.65 -5.84
C LYS A 3 -9.53 -6.39 -6.44
N ILE A 4 -10.49 -6.55 -7.36
CA ILE A 4 -11.24 -5.45 -7.96
C ILE A 4 -12.70 -5.65 -7.60
N TRP A 5 -13.37 -4.57 -7.20
CA TRP A 5 -14.80 -4.56 -6.92
C TRP A 5 -15.43 -3.28 -7.43
N VAL A 6 -16.75 -3.26 -7.55
CA VAL A 6 -17.51 -2.04 -7.84
C VAL A 6 -17.99 -1.46 -6.52
N ASP A 7 -17.66 -0.21 -6.25
CA ASP A 7 -18.20 0.50 -5.10
C ASP A 7 -19.70 0.72 -5.30
N LYS A 8 -20.50 0.32 -4.31
CA LYS A 8 -21.96 0.31 -4.43
C LYS A 8 -22.57 1.71 -4.48
N LYS A 9 -21.90 2.71 -3.90
CA LYS A 9 -22.43 4.09 -3.84
C LYS A 9 -22.15 4.84 -5.12
N THR A 10 -20.93 4.71 -5.63
CA THR A 10 -20.43 5.49 -6.77
C THR A 10 -20.58 4.75 -8.10
N GLY A 11 -20.66 3.41 -8.07
CA GLY A 11 -20.66 2.57 -9.26
C GLY A 11 -19.29 2.44 -9.93
N TYR A 12 -18.24 3.02 -9.36
CA TYR A 12 -16.88 2.95 -9.90
C TYR A 12 -16.12 1.74 -9.40
N LYS A 13 -15.21 1.23 -10.24
CA LYS A 13 -14.30 0.17 -9.83
C LYS A 13 -13.32 0.70 -8.79
N CYS A 14 -13.09 -0.09 -7.76
CA CYS A 14 -12.04 0.08 -6.76
C CYS A 14 -11.11 -1.13 -6.83
N MET A 15 -9.86 -0.94 -6.44
CA MET A 15 -8.86 -1.99 -6.52
C MET A 15 -8.04 -2.08 -5.23
N MET A 16 -7.64 -3.29 -4.88
CA MET A 16 -6.73 -3.58 -3.78
C MET A 16 -5.62 -4.51 -4.28
N LEU A 17 -4.37 -4.10 -4.05
CA LEU A 17 -3.17 -4.86 -4.35
C LEU A 17 -2.57 -5.39 -3.05
N TYR A 18 -2.41 -6.71 -2.95
CA TYR A 18 -1.80 -7.36 -1.81
C TYR A 18 -0.28 -7.45 -1.99
N PRO A 19 0.52 -7.59 -0.91
CA PRO A 19 1.98 -7.56 -0.99
C PRO A 19 2.59 -8.55 -1.99
N ARG A 20 1.96 -9.72 -2.23
CA ARG A 20 2.39 -10.68 -3.26
C ARG A 20 2.30 -10.19 -4.71
N TRP A 21 1.55 -9.12 -4.97
CA TRP A 21 1.48 -8.47 -6.27
C TRP A 21 2.63 -7.48 -6.48
N LEU A 22 3.30 -7.08 -5.40
CA LEU A 22 4.32 -6.04 -5.44
C LEU A 22 5.70 -6.67 -5.67
N ASP A 23 6.53 -5.93 -6.38
CA ASP A 23 7.96 -6.20 -6.46
C ASP A 23 8.66 -5.51 -5.28
N ILE A 24 8.89 -6.31 -4.24
CA ILE A 24 9.52 -5.88 -3.00
C ILE A 24 10.98 -6.32 -3.03
N THR A 25 11.89 -5.35 -2.95
CA THR A 25 13.33 -5.66 -2.94
C THR A 25 13.65 -6.51 -1.71
N TRP A 26 14.31 -7.65 -1.93
CA TRP A 26 14.56 -8.71 -0.93
C TRP A 26 13.30 -9.37 -0.35
N GLY A 27 12.11 -9.14 -0.91
CA GLY A 27 10.83 -9.60 -0.37
C GLY A 27 10.71 -11.13 -0.23
N GLY A 28 11.39 -11.89 -1.09
CA GLY A 28 11.46 -13.35 -1.02
C GLY A 28 12.60 -13.91 -0.16
N SER A 29 13.39 -13.04 0.46
CA SER A 29 14.66 -13.42 1.11
C SER A 29 14.59 -13.18 2.62
N PRO A 30 14.33 -14.23 3.42
CA PRO A 30 14.66 -14.20 4.84
C PRO A 30 16.15 -13.87 5.05
N PRO A 31 16.53 -13.20 6.15
CA PRO A 31 15.68 -12.81 7.27
C PRO A 31 15.00 -11.45 7.09
N TYR A 32 15.15 -10.76 5.95
CA TYR A 32 14.80 -9.34 5.79
C TYR A 32 13.29 -9.07 5.81
N TRP A 33 12.51 -9.96 5.20
CA TRP A 33 11.05 -9.89 5.16
C TRP A 33 10.44 -11.20 5.66
N LEU A 34 9.37 -11.07 6.44
CA LEU A 34 8.60 -12.19 6.99
C LEU A 34 7.18 -12.14 6.44
N TRP A 35 6.72 -13.25 5.88
CA TRP A 35 5.36 -13.39 5.36
C TRP A 35 4.50 -14.09 6.41
N ASN A 36 3.49 -13.39 6.90
CA ASN A 36 2.54 -13.94 7.87
C ASN A 36 1.16 -14.01 7.23
N ARG A 37 0.48 -15.14 7.40
CA ARG A 37 -0.95 -15.23 7.08
C ARG A 37 -1.74 -14.58 8.20
N TYR A 38 -2.57 -13.63 7.85
CA TYR A 38 -3.53 -13.02 8.76
C TYR A 38 -4.92 -13.52 8.37
N LYS A 39 -5.63 -14.13 9.31
CA LYS A 39 -7.04 -14.46 9.13
C LYS A 39 -7.84 -13.23 9.56
N GLU A 40 -8.41 -12.53 8.60
CA GLU A 40 -9.45 -11.57 8.93
C GLU A 40 -10.74 -12.29 9.33
N MET A 41 -11.63 -11.57 10.03
CA MET A 41 -12.98 -12.05 10.33
C MET A 41 -13.78 -12.39 9.05
N SER A 42 -13.38 -11.83 7.89
CA SER A 42 -13.80 -12.32 6.58
C SER A 42 -13.00 -13.56 6.21
N LYS A 43 -13.65 -14.60 5.69
CA LYS A 43 -13.11 -15.94 5.34
C LYS A 43 -11.87 -15.96 4.40
N GLU A 44 -11.31 -14.83 4.00
CA GLU A 44 -10.11 -14.70 3.17
C GLU A 44 -8.85 -14.63 4.06
N ASN A 45 -7.88 -15.53 3.83
CA ASN A 45 -6.55 -15.42 4.42
C ASN A 45 -5.78 -14.32 3.68
N ILE A 46 -5.51 -13.19 4.33
CA ILE A 46 -4.71 -12.10 3.75
C ILE A 46 -3.26 -12.27 4.20
N GLU A 47 -2.33 -12.34 3.24
CA GLU A 47 -0.90 -12.36 3.55
C GLU A 47 -0.40 -10.95 3.83
N VAL A 48 0.14 -10.76 5.03
CA VAL A 48 0.81 -9.54 5.48
C VAL A 48 2.32 -9.75 5.36
N ILE A 49 3.02 -8.76 4.82
CA ILE A 49 4.48 -8.75 4.82
C ILE A 49 4.99 -7.88 5.96
N LYS A 50 5.95 -8.39 6.72
CA LYS A 50 6.58 -7.71 7.87
C LYS A 50 8.05 -7.48 7.58
N LEU A 51 8.49 -6.24 7.70
CA LEU A 51 9.89 -5.87 7.61
C LEU A 51 10.62 -6.20 8.90
N ALA A 52 11.53 -7.17 8.83
CA ALA A 52 12.38 -7.55 9.94
C ALA A 52 13.56 -6.57 10.10
N ALA A 53 14.34 -6.34 9.03
CA ALA A 53 15.41 -5.35 9.00
C ALA A 53 15.92 -5.15 7.56
N LEU A 54 16.15 -3.91 7.09
CA LEU A 54 16.96 -3.60 5.89
C LEU A 54 17.42 -2.13 5.87
N CYS A 55 18.40 -1.78 5.05
CA CYS A 55 18.83 -0.39 4.84
C CYS A 55 18.09 0.29 3.68
N TRP A 56 17.80 -0.42 2.58
CA TRP A 56 17.14 0.15 1.40
C TRP A 56 15.73 -0.39 1.21
N LEU A 57 14.73 0.44 1.53
CA LEU A 57 13.34 0.13 1.28
C LEU A 57 13.00 0.52 -0.16
N ASN A 58 12.56 -0.44 -0.95
CA ASN A 58 12.09 -0.21 -2.32
C ASN A 58 10.99 -1.23 -2.65
N VAL A 59 9.77 -0.72 -2.82
CA VAL A 59 8.55 -1.50 -3.07
C VAL A 59 7.89 -0.93 -4.31
N ARG A 60 7.89 -1.70 -5.40
CA ARG A 60 7.34 -1.31 -6.69
C ARG A 60 6.04 -2.04 -6.96
N GLY A 61 5.12 -1.36 -7.62
CA GLY A 61 3.96 -2.01 -8.21
C GLY A 61 3.47 -1.29 -9.44
N GLN A 62 2.73 -2.04 -10.25
CA GLN A 62 2.26 -1.63 -11.56
C GLN A 62 0.90 -2.29 -11.81
N PHE A 63 0.03 -1.57 -12.49
CA PHE A 63 -1.23 -2.10 -13.01
C PHE A 63 -1.68 -1.27 -14.21
N LYS A 64 -2.56 -1.83 -15.04
CA LYS A 64 -3.09 -1.14 -16.20
C LYS A 64 -4.18 -0.18 -15.78
N MET A 65 -4.12 1.08 -16.23
CA MET A 65 -5.15 2.06 -15.91
C MET A 65 -6.56 1.63 -16.37
N SER A 66 -6.64 0.81 -17.42
CA SER A 66 -7.89 0.22 -17.93
C SER A 66 -8.57 -0.78 -16.99
N GLU A 67 -7.90 -1.22 -15.93
CA GLU A 67 -8.52 -2.04 -14.88
C GLU A 67 -9.48 -1.23 -13.99
N LEU A 68 -9.30 0.10 -13.95
CA LEU A 68 -10.14 1.05 -13.23
C LEU A 68 -11.20 1.69 -14.13
N SER A 69 -12.16 2.39 -13.53
CA SER A 69 -13.14 3.17 -14.28
C SER A 69 -12.47 4.38 -14.94
N PRO A 70 -12.76 4.69 -16.21
CA PRO A 70 -12.21 5.87 -16.89
C PRO A 70 -12.80 7.16 -16.33
N GLU A 71 -12.06 8.27 -16.47
CA GLU A 71 -12.52 9.63 -16.11
C GLU A 71 -12.84 9.81 -14.61
N VAL A 72 -12.12 9.10 -13.74
CA VAL A 72 -12.28 9.14 -12.28
C VAL A 72 -10.97 9.56 -11.61
N ASP A 73 -11.07 10.40 -10.58
CA ASP A 73 -9.97 10.76 -9.69
C ASP A 73 -9.81 9.72 -8.57
N TYR A 74 -8.73 8.94 -8.66
CA TYR A 74 -8.37 7.93 -7.68
C TYR A 74 -7.33 8.44 -6.69
N GLU A 75 -7.46 8.01 -5.44
CA GLU A 75 -6.42 8.11 -4.42
C GLU A 75 -5.79 6.74 -4.14
N ILE A 76 -4.49 6.77 -3.85
CA ILE A 76 -3.75 5.60 -3.37
C ILE A 76 -3.68 5.68 -1.85
N ALA A 77 -4.07 4.60 -1.16
CA ALA A 77 -3.84 4.43 0.27
C ALA A 77 -3.00 3.18 0.55
N TYR A 78 -1.91 3.33 1.29
CA TYR A 78 -1.11 2.21 1.80
C TYR A 78 -1.63 1.83 3.19
N ILE A 79 -2.02 0.56 3.36
CA ILE A 79 -2.50 0.03 4.63
C ILE A 79 -1.31 -0.61 5.34
N ILE A 80 -0.76 0.12 6.31
CA ILE A 80 0.47 -0.26 7.00
C ILE A 80 0.29 -0.27 8.51
N LYS A 81 1.18 -0.95 9.22
CA LYS A 81 1.27 -0.93 10.68
C LYS A 81 2.71 -0.76 11.09
N ILE A 82 2.95 0.21 11.98
CA ILE A 82 4.27 0.46 12.57
C ILE A 82 4.27 -0.14 13.96
N LYS A 83 5.10 -1.15 14.21
CA LYS A 83 5.19 -1.79 15.53
C LYS A 83 5.75 -0.82 16.57
N ASN A 84 5.38 -1.03 17.84
CA ASN A 84 5.92 -0.23 18.96
C ASN A 84 7.46 -0.20 18.96
N GLY A 85 8.11 -1.35 18.78
CA GLY A 85 9.57 -1.47 18.67
C GLY A 85 10.18 -1.17 17.29
N ALA A 86 9.44 -0.54 16.37
CA ALA A 86 9.96 -0.14 15.06
C ALA A 86 11.03 0.95 15.20
N SER A 87 12.08 0.88 14.40
CA SER A 87 13.18 1.85 14.41
C SER A 87 13.68 2.13 13.00
N GLY A 88 14.44 3.21 12.84
CA GLY A 88 15.04 3.59 11.56
C GLY A 88 14.11 4.33 10.61
N TRP A 89 13.04 4.96 11.11
CA TRP A 89 12.07 5.70 10.30
C TRP A 89 12.21 7.21 10.44
N LYS A 90 13.46 7.71 10.60
CA LYS A 90 13.73 9.14 10.78
C LYS A 90 13.60 9.92 9.47
N LEU A 91 13.91 9.28 8.34
CA LEU A 91 13.71 9.86 7.02
C LEU A 91 12.31 9.52 6.51
N PRO A 92 11.67 10.42 5.74
CA PRO A 92 10.36 10.16 5.17
C PRO A 92 10.45 9.10 4.06
N VAL A 93 9.40 8.29 3.93
CA VAL A 93 9.21 7.43 2.77
C VAL A 93 8.63 8.30 1.65
N ALA A 94 9.10 8.10 0.42
CA ALA A 94 8.65 8.85 -0.74
C ALA A 94 7.79 7.97 -1.67
N PRO A 95 6.46 7.87 -1.48
CA PRO A 95 5.57 7.42 -2.53
C PRO A 95 5.77 8.23 -3.81
N GLU A 96 6.12 7.54 -4.88
CA GLU A 96 6.20 8.08 -6.22
C GLU A 96 5.09 7.46 -7.07
N ILE A 97 4.29 8.28 -7.76
CA ILE A 97 3.31 7.83 -8.75
C ILE A 97 3.74 8.36 -10.11
N LYS A 98 3.89 7.45 -11.08
CA LYS A 98 4.18 7.77 -12.47
C LYS A 98 3.06 7.28 -13.36
N ASN A 99 2.58 8.19 -14.21
CA ASN A 99 1.79 7.83 -15.37
C ASN A 99 2.72 7.86 -16.58
N GLN A 100 2.91 6.71 -17.24
CA GLN A 100 3.87 6.55 -18.34
C GLN A 100 3.68 7.57 -19.46
N SER A 101 2.45 8.03 -19.74
CA SER A 101 2.19 8.98 -20.84
C SER A 101 2.38 10.45 -20.50
N LYS A 102 2.45 10.81 -19.21
CA LYS A 102 2.42 12.24 -18.81
C LYS A 102 3.74 12.81 -18.34
N GLU A 103 4.80 12.00 -18.20
CA GLU A 103 6.07 12.33 -17.51
C GLU A 103 5.92 12.95 -16.10
N LYS A 104 4.68 13.21 -15.65
CA LYS A 104 4.37 13.88 -14.42
C LYS A 104 4.49 12.89 -13.29
N VAL A 105 5.55 13.07 -12.55
CA VAL A 105 5.81 12.32 -11.33
C VAL A 105 5.19 13.06 -10.16
N GLN A 106 4.27 12.41 -9.44
CA GLN A 106 3.88 12.90 -8.12
C GLN A 106 4.78 12.25 -7.08
N LYS A 107 5.54 13.07 -6.34
CA LYS A 107 6.31 12.63 -5.17
C LYS A 107 5.71 13.24 -3.92
N ARG A 108 5.48 12.41 -2.91
CA ARG A 108 5.04 12.87 -1.58
C ARG A 108 6.01 12.32 -0.54
N ALA A 109 6.60 13.17 0.28
CA ALA A 109 7.36 12.71 1.44
C ALA A 109 6.38 12.48 2.61
N VAL A 110 6.39 11.27 3.18
CA VAL A 110 5.55 10.90 4.32
C VAL A 110 6.44 10.44 5.47
N SER A 111 6.44 11.20 6.57
CA SER A 111 7.10 10.79 7.82
C SER A 111 6.34 9.62 8.44
N LEU A 112 7.03 8.49 8.63
CA LEU A 112 6.52 7.35 9.39
C LEU A 112 6.79 7.48 10.88
N LEU A 113 7.71 8.37 11.29
CA LEU A 113 8.08 8.57 12.69
C LEU A 113 6.91 9.07 13.54
N GLU A 114 6.12 9.98 12.96
CA GLU A 114 5.02 10.70 13.63
C GLU A 114 3.69 9.93 13.57
N LYS A 115 3.68 8.76 12.95
CA LYS A 115 2.46 7.98 12.78
C LYS A 115 2.16 7.13 14.01
N PRO A 116 0.86 6.88 14.30
CA PRO A 116 0.46 5.98 15.37
C PRO A 116 1.17 4.62 15.27
N ARG A 117 1.59 4.09 16.42
CA ARG A 117 2.23 2.78 16.52
C ARG A 117 1.25 1.78 17.09
N GLY A 118 1.44 0.51 16.73
CA GLY A 118 0.59 -0.57 17.20
C GLY A 118 -0.67 -0.79 16.36
N ASP A 119 -1.16 0.23 15.65
CA ASP A 119 -2.38 0.14 14.85
C ASP A 119 -2.13 0.10 13.34
N TRP A 120 -3.12 -0.39 12.60
CA TRP A 120 -3.19 -0.25 11.16
C TRP A 120 -3.63 1.15 10.80
N ILE A 121 -2.87 1.79 9.92
CA ILE A 121 -3.12 3.14 9.45
C ILE A 121 -3.15 3.18 7.92
N GLU A 122 -3.89 4.14 7.40
CA GLU A 122 -3.85 4.50 5.99
C GLU A 122 -2.87 5.64 5.76
N LEU A 123 -1.95 5.42 4.83
CA LEU A 123 -1.09 6.49 4.31
C LEU A 123 -1.55 6.87 2.91
N ASN A 124 -1.95 8.13 2.74
CA ASN A 124 -2.23 8.67 1.42
C ASN A 124 -0.93 8.76 0.60
N GLY A 125 -0.90 8.00 -0.50
CA GLY A 125 0.21 7.90 -1.44
C GLY A 125 0.21 8.94 -2.54
N GLY A 126 -0.87 9.69 -2.68
CA GLY A 126 -1.13 10.59 -3.79
C GLY A 126 -2.40 10.21 -4.55
N SER A 127 -2.61 10.88 -5.67
CA SER A 127 -3.82 10.77 -6.48
C SER A 127 -3.50 10.88 -7.96
N PHE A 128 -4.26 10.16 -8.79
CA PHE A 128 -4.16 10.25 -10.25
C PHE A 128 -5.56 10.18 -10.86
N GLN A 129 -5.68 10.73 -12.07
CA GLN A 129 -6.92 10.72 -12.82
C GLN A 129 -6.82 9.72 -13.97
N THR A 130 -7.83 8.86 -14.11
CA THR A 130 -7.96 7.97 -15.27
C THR A 130 -8.51 8.73 -16.47
N LYS A 131 -8.20 8.27 -17.68
CA LYS A 131 -8.70 8.87 -18.93
C LYS A 131 -9.51 7.86 -19.73
N LYS A 132 -10.44 8.36 -20.53
CA LYS A 132 -11.13 7.56 -21.54
C LYS A 132 -10.13 7.03 -22.56
N GLY A 133 -10.14 5.71 -22.79
CA GLY A 133 -9.21 5.04 -23.71
C GLY A 133 -7.75 4.99 -23.22
N GLY A 134 -7.48 5.34 -21.96
CA GLY A 134 -6.13 5.25 -21.38
C GLY A 134 -5.68 3.80 -21.24
N THR A 135 -4.61 3.43 -21.95
CA THR A 135 -3.96 2.11 -21.84
C THR A 135 -2.68 2.17 -21.02
N ASP A 136 -2.33 3.33 -20.50
CA ASP A 136 -1.08 3.55 -19.77
C ASP A 136 -1.06 2.76 -18.47
N ASP A 137 0.13 2.34 -18.07
CA ASP A 137 0.33 1.75 -16.77
C ASP A 137 0.50 2.83 -15.70
N VAL A 138 -0.07 2.58 -14.53
CA VAL A 138 0.21 3.35 -13.32
C VAL A 138 1.30 2.63 -12.55
N LEU A 139 2.43 3.29 -12.40
CA LEU A 139 3.53 2.80 -11.58
C LEU A 139 3.53 3.54 -10.26
N PHE A 140 3.69 2.79 -9.18
CA PHE A 140 3.93 3.36 -7.87
C PHE A 140 5.14 2.73 -7.21
N ASN A 141 5.92 3.57 -6.52
CA ASN A 141 7.17 3.15 -5.92
C ASN A 141 7.43 3.91 -4.62
N PRO A 142 6.85 3.49 -3.47
CA PRO A 142 7.32 3.95 -2.17
C PRO A 142 8.73 3.42 -1.88
N TYR A 143 9.67 4.34 -1.66
CA TYR A 143 11.05 4.00 -1.31
C TYR A 143 11.61 4.87 -0.20
N GLU A 144 12.63 4.34 0.47
CA GLU A 144 13.54 5.08 1.34
C GLU A 144 14.94 4.42 1.28
N HIS A 145 15.88 5.08 0.62
CA HIS A 145 17.22 4.56 0.37
C HIS A 145 18.29 5.09 1.35
N GLY A 146 17.88 5.69 2.48
CA GLY A 146 18.81 6.13 3.50
C GLY A 146 19.61 4.94 4.03
N GLY A 147 20.93 5.03 4.11
CA GLY A 147 21.81 3.90 4.48
C GLY A 147 21.65 3.34 5.91
N HIS A 148 20.70 3.84 6.69
CA HIS A 148 20.42 3.37 8.04
C HIS A 148 19.38 2.25 8.05
N TRP A 149 19.54 1.33 8.98
CA TRP A 149 18.66 0.17 9.13
C TRP A 149 17.27 0.55 9.63
N LYS A 150 16.26 -0.05 9.00
CA LYS A 150 14.83 0.09 9.32
C LYS A 150 14.25 -1.25 9.74
N LYS A 151 13.31 -1.25 10.68
CA LYS A 151 12.56 -2.45 11.07
C LYS A 151 11.17 -2.14 11.57
N GLY A 152 10.31 -3.16 11.59
CA GLY A 152 9.02 -3.12 12.29
C GLY A 152 7.87 -2.49 11.51
N LEU A 153 8.03 -2.27 10.20
CA LEU A 153 6.92 -1.92 9.29
C LEU A 153 6.21 -3.19 8.84
N SER A 154 4.89 -3.19 8.83
CA SER A 154 4.07 -4.25 8.24
C SER A 154 3.18 -3.63 7.17
N SER A 155 2.97 -4.33 6.05
CA SER A 155 2.08 -3.91 4.98
C SER A 155 1.06 -5.02 4.69
N LYS A 156 -0.22 -4.63 4.66
CA LYS A 156 -1.33 -5.53 4.41
C LYS A 156 -1.81 -5.44 2.97
N ALA A 157 -1.95 -4.24 2.44
CA ALA A 157 -2.42 -4.00 1.09
C ALA A 157 -2.23 -2.52 0.70
N LEU A 158 -2.44 -2.25 -0.59
CA LEU A 158 -2.62 -0.91 -1.15
C LEU A 158 -4.00 -0.84 -1.78
N SER A 159 -4.75 0.23 -1.55
CA SER A 159 -6.06 0.44 -2.15
C SER A 159 -6.11 1.65 -3.07
N PHE A 160 -6.96 1.56 -4.08
CA PHE A 160 -7.21 2.57 -5.09
C PHE A 160 -8.73 2.78 -5.16
N CYS A 161 -9.20 3.88 -4.58
CA CYS A 161 -10.61 4.24 -4.56
C CYS A 161 -10.77 5.73 -4.88
N GLN A 162 -12.00 6.17 -5.14
CA GLN A 162 -12.28 7.59 -5.33
C GLN A 162 -11.90 8.40 -4.07
N LYS A 163 -11.37 9.60 -4.29
CA LYS A 163 -10.77 10.57 -3.34
C LYS A 163 -11.52 10.87 -2.03
N PHE A 164 -12.72 10.35 -1.84
CA PHE A 164 -13.56 10.60 -0.65
C PHE A 164 -13.94 9.34 0.15
N GLU A 165 -13.63 8.13 -0.33
CA GLU A 165 -14.19 6.89 0.28
C GLU A 165 -13.16 5.86 0.75
N CYS A 166 -11.85 5.99 0.46
CA CYS A 166 -10.83 5.05 0.97
C CYS A 166 -10.90 4.89 2.51
N ILE A 167 -11.12 6.01 3.20
CA ILE A 167 -11.12 6.10 4.68
C ILE A 167 -12.31 5.36 5.31
N LYS A 168 -13.49 5.34 4.66
CA LYS A 168 -14.71 4.75 5.24
C LYS A 168 -14.77 3.23 5.09
N TRP A 169 -14.18 2.66 4.03
CA TRP A 169 -14.28 1.22 3.79
C TRP A 169 -13.40 0.41 4.74
N LEU A 170 -12.19 0.89 5.05
CA LEU A 170 -11.23 0.19 5.91
C LEU A 170 -11.62 0.27 7.39
N LEU A 171 -12.04 1.43 7.90
CA LEU A 171 -12.47 1.56 9.31
C LEU A 171 -13.70 0.72 9.66
N LEU A 172 -14.60 0.45 8.69
CA LEU A 172 -15.82 -0.34 8.92
C LEU A 172 -15.63 -1.85 8.73
N ASN A 173 -14.58 -2.29 8.03
CA ASN A 173 -14.36 -3.71 7.69
C ASN A 173 -13.08 -4.31 8.29
N LEU A 174 -12.28 -3.53 9.02
CA LEU A 174 -11.13 -4.04 9.76
C LEU A 174 -11.56 -4.50 11.17
N PRO A 175 -11.50 -5.80 11.49
CA PRO A 175 -11.76 -6.27 12.84
C PRO A 175 -10.56 -5.99 13.78
N PRO A 176 -10.78 -5.92 15.11
CA PRO A 176 -9.72 -5.81 16.09
C PRO A 176 -8.81 -7.04 16.09
N ASP A 177 -7.51 -6.80 16.28
CA ASP A 177 -6.45 -7.81 16.11
C ASP A 177 -6.71 -9.11 16.88
N HIS A 178 -6.58 -10.25 16.20
CA HIS A 178 -6.24 -11.53 16.85
C HIS A 178 -4.97 -12.06 16.18
N GLU A 179 -3.81 -11.78 16.78
CA GLU A 179 -2.60 -12.51 16.44
C GLU A 179 -2.81 -13.98 16.84
N ILE A 180 -2.89 -14.88 15.85
CA ILE A 180 -2.89 -16.32 16.12
C ILE A 180 -1.47 -16.67 16.58
N PRO A 181 -1.27 -17.15 17.82
CA PRO A 181 0.03 -17.64 18.26
C PRO A 181 0.44 -18.82 17.37
N ARG A 182 1.74 -18.92 17.11
CA ARG A 182 2.33 -20.05 16.39
C ARG A 182 2.09 -21.37 17.11
#